data_AF-A0A699ZFZ6-F1
#
_entry.id   AF-A0A699ZFZ6-F1
#
_cell.length_a   1.000
_cell.length_b   1.000
_cell.length_c   1.000
_cell.angle_alpha   90.00
_cell.angle_beta   90.00
_cell.angle_gamma   90.00
#
_symmetry.space_group_name_H-M   'P 1'
#
loop_
_entity.id
_entity.type
_entity.pdbx_description
1 polymer ?
#
loop_
_entity_poly.entity_id
_entity_poly.type
_entity_poly.pdbx_seq_one_letter_code
_entity_poly.pdbx_strand_id
1 'polypeptide(L)'
;MVGHYLVAGQPWLQPSQYAAVLDEAADIDEQQVAPEAGQPVTPEYASLLPFTDSYTLSADYERVSMINRLLANLWPYATLAAMRDEVLPRVKTALQDHVFKKFSFVEEVLLGNRSMRDEESWTACLQDKDFSLGSKPPRIAGIKKSVTSDNEVILEVPLVWGSNCKLDVAVILRLGPLRVFIPLELSDLHVKAPHVDMSLKLSHGVDLMALPLVKEGVRWGLQ
;
A
#
# COMPACT_ATOMS: atom_id res chain seq x y z
N MET A 1 24.80 -19.40 2.38
CA MET A 1 23.42 -19.64 2.86
C MET A 1 23.03 -18.47 3.76
N VAL A 2 22.46 -17.42 3.19
CA VAL A 2 22.00 -16.25 3.95
C VAL A 2 20.53 -16.51 4.26
N GLY A 3 20.22 -16.75 5.53
CA GLY A 3 18.88 -17.06 5.99
C GLY A 3 17.94 -15.88 5.78
N HIS A 4 16.83 -16.13 5.09
CA HIS A 4 15.67 -15.25 5.10
C HIS A 4 15.10 -15.23 6.53
N TYR A 5 15.48 -14.25 7.34
CA TYR A 5 14.83 -14.01 8.63
C TYR A 5 13.58 -13.16 8.41
N LEU A 6 12.53 -13.79 7.88
CA LEU A 6 11.17 -13.38 8.18
C LEU A 6 10.55 -14.54 8.94
N VAL A 7 10.52 -14.39 10.27
CA VAL A 7 9.91 -15.37 11.18
C VAL A 7 8.43 -15.45 10.85
N ALA A 8 7.99 -16.60 10.33
CA ALA A 8 6.58 -16.90 10.14
C ALA A 8 5.85 -16.76 11.49
N GLY A 9 4.88 -15.85 11.56
CA GLY A 9 4.00 -15.70 12.72
C GLY A 9 4.13 -14.41 13.55
N GLN A 10 4.90 -13.40 13.11
CA GLN A 10 4.87 -12.09 13.77
C GLN A 10 3.52 -11.38 13.49
N PRO A 11 2.81 -10.85 14.51
CA PRO A 11 1.59 -10.09 14.31
C PRO A 11 1.93 -8.76 13.60
N TRP A 12 1.36 -8.57 12.42
CA TRP A 12 1.54 -7.35 11.63
C TRP A 12 0.94 -6.14 12.37
N LEU A 13 1.61 -4.99 12.27
CA LEU A 13 1.02 -3.72 12.71
C LEU A 13 -0.27 -3.49 11.93
N GLN A 14 -1.29 -2.97 12.62
CA GLN A 14 -2.50 -2.56 11.92
C GLN A 14 -2.15 -1.47 10.91
N PRO A 15 -2.87 -1.40 9.78
CA PRO A 15 -2.62 -0.43 8.76
C PRO A 15 -2.42 1.02 9.29
N SER A 16 -3.28 1.47 10.20
CA SER A 16 -3.18 2.79 10.83
C SER A 16 -1.86 3.07 11.57
N GLN A 17 -1.15 2.03 12.03
CA GLN A 17 0.05 2.12 12.85
C GLN A 17 1.34 2.28 12.03
N TYR A 18 1.41 1.75 10.80
CA TYR A 18 2.57 1.95 9.92
C TYR A 18 2.83 3.43 9.65
N ALA A 19 1.74 4.18 9.46
CA ALA A 19 1.77 5.61 9.22
C ALA A 19 2.37 6.40 10.40
N ALA A 20 2.32 5.86 11.63
CA ALA A 20 2.86 6.49 12.84
C ALA A 20 4.30 6.07 13.16
N VAL A 21 4.76 4.92 12.64
CA VAL A 21 6.09 4.37 12.90
C VAL A 21 7.13 4.82 11.86
N LEU A 22 6.70 5.15 10.64
CA LEU A 22 7.58 5.53 9.52
C LEU A 22 7.92 7.04 9.46
N ASP A 23 7.91 7.74 10.60
CA ASP A 23 8.22 9.17 10.68
C ASP A 23 9.74 9.43 10.73
N GLU A 24 10.23 10.43 9.99
CA GLU A 24 11.62 10.93 10.12
C GLU A 24 11.86 11.56 11.50
N ALA A 25 10.81 11.85 12.28
CA ALA A 25 10.95 12.27 13.67
C ALA A 25 11.73 11.26 14.53
N ALA A 26 11.75 9.98 14.16
CA ALA A 26 12.60 8.98 14.83
C ALA A 26 14.10 9.19 14.60
N ASP A 27 14.49 9.87 13.51
CA ASP A 27 15.87 10.29 13.25
C ASP A 27 16.25 11.59 13.99
N ILE A 28 15.29 12.26 14.63
CA ILE A 28 15.52 13.43 15.49
C ILE A 28 15.69 12.92 16.93
N ASP A 29 16.81 12.25 17.18
CA ASP A 29 17.14 11.64 18.48
C ASP A 29 17.88 12.60 19.44
N GLU A 30 18.08 13.87 19.04
CA GLU A 30 18.80 14.88 19.83
C GLU A 30 18.26 15.06 21.27
N GLN A 31 17.02 14.65 21.53
CA GLN A 31 16.36 14.76 22.84
C GLN A 31 16.04 13.41 23.50
N GLN A 32 16.36 12.27 22.87
CA GLN A 32 16.09 10.96 23.48
C GLN A 32 17.29 10.51 24.32
N VAL A 33 17.06 10.30 25.61
CA VAL A 33 18.06 9.73 26.50
C VAL A 33 18.20 8.25 26.16
N ALA A 34 19.39 7.84 25.71
CA ALA A 34 19.68 6.43 25.46
C ALA A 34 19.47 5.61 26.75
N PRO A 35 18.81 4.43 26.67
CA PRO A 35 18.60 3.58 27.84
C PRO A 35 19.95 3.09 28.40
N GLU A 36 20.00 2.85 29.72
CA GLU A 36 21.20 2.33 30.37
C GLU A 36 21.63 0.99 29.76
N ALA A 37 22.93 0.87 29.47
CA ALA A 37 23.50 -0.34 28.89
C ALA A 37 23.27 -1.57 29.78
N GLY A 38 22.83 -2.68 29.18
CA GLY A 38 22.61 -3.95 29.88
C GLY A 38 21.18 -4.18 30.38
N GLN A 39 20.26 -3.24 30.19
CA GLN A 39 18.83 -3.47 30.41
C GLN A 39 18.25 -4.41 29.35
N PRO A 40 17.41 -5.39 29.72
CA PRO A 40 16.72 -6.25 28.76
C PRO A 40 15.72 -5.43 27.94
N VAL A 41 15.63 -5.73 26.64
CA VAL A 41 14.65 -5.10 25.73
C VAL A 41 13.24 -5.49 26.19
N THR A 42 12.36 -4.50 26.38
CA THR A 42 10.97 -4.80 26.78
C THR A 42 10.25 -5.56 25.66
N PRO A 43 9.23 -6.39 25.98
CA PRO A 43 8.44 -7.09 24.96
C PRO A 43 7.80 -6.15 23.93
N GLU A 44 7.51 -4.91 24.34
CA GLU A 44 6.99 -3.84 23.49
C GLU A 44 8.03 -3.37 22.47
N TYR A 45 9.27 -3.09 22.88
CA TYR A 45 10.33 -2.74 21.92
C TYR A 45 10.70 -3.92 21.03
N ALA A 46 10.71 -5.13 21.58
CA ALA A 46 11.01 -6.35 20.82
C ALA A 46 9.97 -6.59 19.70
N SER A 47 8.70 -6.25 19.94
CA SER A 47 7.65 -6.38 18.92
C SER A 47 7.77 -5.32 17.81
N LEU A 48 8.48 -4.21 18.04
CA LEU A 48 8.72 -3.17 17.05
C LEU A 48 9.92 -3.45 16.13
N LEU A 49 10.88 -4.29 16.54
CA LEU A 49 12.08 -4.62 15.76
C LEU A 49 11.82 -5.10 14.32
N PRO A 50 10.79 -5.92 14.03
CA PRO A 50 10.50 -6.31 12.65
C PRO A 50 10.08 -5.16 11.73
N PHE A 51 9.70 -4.01 12.31
CA PHE A 51 9.21 -2.83 11.62
C PHE A 51 10.24 -1.73 11.51
N THR A 52 11.44 -1.90 12.08
CA THR A 52 12.54 -0.96 11.91
C THR A 52 13.15 -1.07 10.51
N ASP A 53 13.86 -0.03 10.10
CA ASP A 53 14.51 0.03 8.80
C ASP A 53 15.61 -1.03 8.66
N SER A 54 15.90 -1.43 7.42
CA SER A 54 16.89 -2.50 7.16
C SER A 54 18.30 -2.13 7.66
N TYR A 55 18.65 -0.85 7.71
CA TYR A 55 19.93 -0.36 8.25
C TYR A 55 20.06 -0.48 9.77
N THR A 56 18.97 -0.63 10.53
CA THR A 56 19.06 -0.87 11.97
C THR A 56 19.30 -2.35 12.28
N LEU A 57 18.89 -3.23 11.36
CA LEU A 57 19.03 -4.68 11.48
C LEU A 57 20.38 -5.18 10.94
N SER A 58 20.96 -4.48 9.97
CA SER A 58 22.24 -4.84 9.37
C SER A 58 23.06 -3.60 8.99
N ALA A 59 24.35 -3.64 9.34
CA ALA A 59 25.32 -2.60 8.98
C ALA A 59 25.62 -2.53 7.47
N ASP A 60 25.19 -3.53 6.69
CA ASP A 60 25.40 -3.55 5.24
C ASP A 60 24.53 -2.53 4.49
N TYR A 61 23.46 -2.04 5.12
CA TYR A 61 22.56 -1.06 4.50
C TYR A 61 22.98 0.36 4.89
N GLU A 62 23.11 1.21 3.88
CA GLU A 62 23.33 2.64 4.06
C GLU A 62 21.99 3.37 4.23
N ARG A 63 21.98 4.40 5.10
CA ARG A 63 20.81 5.28 5.30
C ARG A 63 20.62 6.19 4.09
N VAL A 64 19.35 6.48 3.74
CA VAL A 64 19.00 7.23 2.53
C VAL A 64 18.00 8.36 2.80
N SER A 65 18.18 9.08 3.90
CA SER A 65 17.31 10.19 4.31
C SER A 65 17.14 11.26 3.22
N MET A 66 18.22 11.64 2.53
CA MET A 66 18.15 12.62 1.43
C MET A 66 17.20 12.17 0.31
N ILE A 67 17.23 10.89 -0.07
CA ILE A 67 16.37 10.34 -1.12
C ILE A 67 14.92 10.32 -0.64
N ASN A 68 14.67 9.92 0.60
CA ASN A 68 13.33 9.92 1.18
C ASN A 68 12.73 11.33 1.26
N ARG A 69 13.52 12.35 1.64
CA ARG A 69 13.09 13.76 1.61
C ARG A 69 12.78 14.24 0.21
N LEU A 70 13.60 13.86 -0.79
CA LEU A 70 13.33 14.20 -2.19
C LEU A 70 12.00 13.57 -2.64
N LEU A 71 11.79 12.29 -2.34
CA LEU A 71 10.53 11.59 -2.66
C LEU A 71 9.33 12.27 -1.99
N ALA A 72 9.46 12.67 -0.72
CA ALA A 72 8.40 13.39 -0.01
C ALA A 72 8.05 14.73 -0.67
N ASN A 73 9.05 15.51 -1.07
CA ASN A 73 8.83 16.78 -1.76
C ASN A 73 8.20 16.60 -3.15
N LEU A 74 8.54 15.52 -3.85
CA LEU A 74 8.01 15.22 -5.18
C LEU A 74 6.64 14.52 -5.13
N TRP A 75 6.25 13.94 -3.99
CA TRP A 75 5.08 13.08 -3.87
C TRP A 75 3.76 13.69 -4.35
N PRO A 76 3.42 14.96 -4.06
CA PRO A 76 2.16 15.54 -4.55
C PRO A 76 2.08 15.55 -6.08
N TYR A 77 3.20 15.82 -6.74
CA TYR A 77 3.28 15.86 -8.20
C TYR A 77 3.34 14.45 -8.79
N ALA A 78 4.14 13.57 -8.18
CA ALA A 78 4.28 12.18 -8.59
C ALA A 78 2.96 11.42 -8.47
N THR A 79 2.18 11.66 -7.41
CA THR A 79 0.88 11.02 -7.20
C THR A 79 -0.11 11.37 -8.30
N LEU A 80 -0.22 12.65 -8.65
CA LEU A 80 -1.15 13.09 -9.71
C LEU A 80 -0.77 12.49 -11.07
N ALA A 81 0.52 12.51 -11.41
CA ALA A 81 1.02 11.93 -12.66
C ALA A 81 0.86 10.40 -12.67
N ALA A 82 1.30 9.72 -11.61
CA ALA A 82 1.19 8.26 -11.49
C ALA A 82 -0.27 7.79 -11.55
N MET A 83 -1.19 8.49 -10.89
CA MET A 83 -2.62 8.16 -10.96
C MET A 83 -3.15 8.27 -12.38
N ARG A 84 -2.83 9.37 -13.07
CA ARG A 84 -3.31 9.64 -14.42
C ARG A 84 -2.71 8.71 -15.46
N ASP A 85 -1.39 8.53 -15.44
CA ASP A 85 -0.62 7.97 -16.54
C ASP A 85 -0.35 6.47 -16.36
N GLU A 86 -0.29 5.98 -15.11
CA GLU A 86 0.03 4.59 -14.81
C GLU A 86 -1.14 3.82 -14.20
N VAL A 87 -1.73 4.32 -13.11
CA VAL A 87 -2.73 3.55 -12.35
C VAL A 87 -4.04 3.43 -13.12
N LEU A 88 -4.64 4.56 -13.54
CA LEU A 88 -5.93 4.54 -14.21
C LEU A 88 -5.92 3.71 -15.51
N PRO A 89 -4.93 3.85 -16.42
CA PRO A 89 -4.89 3.04 -17.63
C PRO A 89 -4.71 1.55 -17.34
N ARG A 90 -3.82 1.17 -16.41
CA ARG A 90 -3.59 -0.24 -16.07
C ARG A 90 -4.82 -0.89 -15.44
N VAL A 91 -5.47 -0.20 -14.50
CA VAL A 91 -6.69 -0.68 -13.85
C VAL A 91 -7.80 -0.84 -14.89
N LYS A 92 -7.96 0.13 -15.80
CA LYS A 92 -8.94 0.05 -16.87
C LYS A 92 -8.71 -1.14 -17.80
N THR A 93 -7.47 -1.37 -18.24
CA THR A 93 -7.11 -2.53 -19.06
C THR A 93 -7.39 -3.84 -18.33
N ALA A 94 -6.97 -3.95 -17.06
CA ALA A 94 -7.20 -5.14 -16.25
C ALA A 94 -8.70 -5.42 -16.05
N LEU A 95 -9.51 -4.40 -15.76
CA LEU A 95 -10.96 -4.54 -15.62
C LEU A 95 -11.63 -4.92 -16.95
N GLN A 96 -11.17 -4.35 -18.07
CA GLN A 96 -11.66 -4.72 -19.40
C GLN A 96 -11.42 -6.19 -19.71
N ASP A 97 -10.22 -6.69 -19.41
CA ASP A 97 -9.82 -8.05 -19.73
C ASP A 97 -10.42 -9.10 -18.77
N HIS A 98 -10.47 -8.79 -17.47
CA HIS A 98 -10.82 -9.76 -16.45
C HIS A 98 -12.25 -9.64 -15.92
N VAL A 99 -12.88 -8.47 -16.03
CA VAL A 99 -14.23 -8.25 -15.48
C VAL A 99 -15.24 -8.07 -16.60
N PHE A 100 -15.10 -7.03 -17.43
CA PHE A 100 -16.14 -6.67 -18.41
C PHE A 100 -16.30 -7.70 -19.53
N LYS A 101 -15.21 -8.35 -19.98
CA LYS A 101 -15.30 -9.44 -20.96
C LYS A 101 -15.88 -10.73 -20.39
N LYS A 102 -15.66 -11.01 -19.10
CA LYS A 102 -16.07 -12.27 -18.46
C LYS A 102 -17.48 -12.22 -17.87
N PHE A 103 -17.89 -11.07 -17.37
CA PHE A 103 -19.14 -10.91 -16.62
C PHE A 103 -20.02 -9.85 -17.27
N SER A 104 -20.94 -10.30 -18.14
CA SER A 104 -21.87 -9.42 -18.87
C SER A 104 -22.89 -8.70 -17.96
N PHE A 105 -23.12 -9.21 -16.74
CA PHE A 105 -23.96 -8.58 -15.73
C PHE A 105 -23.26 -7.42 -15.01
N VAL A 106 -21.95 -7.23 -15.18
CA VAL A 106 -21.25 -6.04 -14.65
C VAL A 106 -21.47 -4.90 -15.64
N GLU A 107 -22.31 -3.95 -15.25
CA GLU A 107 -22.67 -2.78 -16.06
C GLU A 107 -21.57 -1.73 -16.01
N GLU A 108 -21.03 -1.45 -14.83
CA GLU A 108 -20.02 -0.41 -14.67
C GLU A 108 -19.14 -0.64 -13.44
N VAL A 109 -17.89 -0.19 -13.52
CA VAL A 109 -16.98 -0.04 -12.39
C VAL A 109 -16.48 1.40 -12.39
N LEU A 110 -16.60 2.04 -11.25
CA LEU A 110 -16.28 3.45 -11.01
C LEU A 110 -15.14 3.52 -9.99
N LEU A 111 -14.15 4.36 -10.26
CA LEU A 111 -13.05 4.67 -9.33
C LEU A 111 -13.06 6.16 -9.05
N GLY A 112 -13.37 6.52 -7.81
CA GLY A 112 -13.71 7.88 -7.42
C GLY A 112 -14.83 8.42 -8.30
N ASN A 113 -14.58 9.56 -8.94
CA ASN A 113 -15.51 10.22 -9.86
C ASN A 113 -15.33 9.81 -11.34
N ARG A 114 -14.54 8.76 -11.63
CA ARG A 114 -14.20 8.37 -13.01
C ARG A 114 -14.82 7.02 -13.40
N SER A 115 -15.37 6.97 -14.61
CA SER A 115 -15.83 5.71 -15.21
C SER A 115 -14.68 4.93 -15.84
N MET A 116 -14.67 3.60 -15.64
CA MET A 116 -13.72 2.70 -16.30
C MET A 116 -14.21 2.20 -17.66
N ARG A 117 -15.41 2.59 -18.10
CA ARG A 117 -15.99 2.20 -19.40
C ARG A 117 -15.98 3.32 -20.44
N ASP A 118 -15.48 4.51 -20.09
CA ASP A 118 -15.46 5.75 -20.92
C ASP A 118 -16.84 6.31 -21.33
N GLU A 119 -17.94 5.78 -20.79
CA GLU A 119 -19.28 6.30 -21.07
C GLU A 119 -19.63 7.44 -20.09
N GLU A 120 -20.36 8.46 -20.55
CA GLU A 120 -21.02 9.43 -19.67
C GLU A 120 -22.11 8.70 -18.88
N SER A 121 -21.72 8.10 -17.76
CA SER A 121 -22.63 7.29 -16.95
C SER A 121 -22.42 7.57 -15.45
N TRP A 122 -23.54 7.67 -14.73
CA TRP A 122 -23.74 7.78 -13.27
C TRP A 122 -22.76 8.60 -12.41
N THR A 123 -21.92 9.49 -12.96
CA THR A 123 -20.99 10.33 -12.17
C THR A 123 -21.71 11.25 -11.18
N ALA A 124 -23.00 11.54 -11.40
CA ALA A 124 -23.83 12.34 -10.51
C ALA A 124 -23.99 11.75 -9.10
N CYS A 125 -23.98 10.41 -8.93
CA CYS A 125 -24.10 9.80 -7.60
C CYS A 125 -22.76 9.67 -6.84
N LEU A 126 -21.64 10.13 -7.43
CA LEU A 126 -20.30 9.94 -6.89
C LEU A 126 -19.44 11.23 -6.91
N GLN A 127 -20.08 12.40 -6.93
CA GLN A 127 -19.36 13.68 -6.88
C GLN A 127 -18.53 13.85 -5.59
N ASP A 128 -18.92 13.15 -4.53
CA ASP A 128 -18.27 13.12 -3.22
C ASP A 128 -17.19 12.04 -3.07
N LYS A 129 -16.98 11.20 -4.10
CA LYS A 129 -16.04 10.08 -4.06
C LYS A 129 -14.66 10.47 -4.53
N ASP A 130 -13.66 10.00 -3.79
CA ASP A 130 -12.26 10.36 -4.00
C ASP A 130 -11.42 9.12 -4.36
N PHE A 131 -10.36 9.37 -5.14
CA PHE A 131 -9.39 8.36 -5.52
C PHE A 131 -7.99 8.96 -5.40
N SER A 132 -7.37 8.73 -4.25
CA SER A 132 -6.09 9.33 -3.86
C SER A 132 -5.14 8.30 -3.25
N LEU A 133 -3.86 8.34 -3.65
CA LEU A 133 -2.80 7.54 -3.03
C LEU A 133 -2.43 8.04 -1.64
N GLY A 134 -3.03 9.14 -1.17
CA GLY A 134 -2.73 9.75 0.13
C GLY A 134 -1.52 10.68 0.07
N SER A 135 -1.20 11.27 1.22
CA SER A 135 -0.14 12.28 1.36
C SER A 135 1.21 11.68 1.77
N LYS A 136 1.26 10.39 2.11
CA LYS A 136 2.48 9.73 2.58
C LYS A 136 3.21 9.04 1.43
N PRO A 137 4.44 9.45 1.09
CA PRO A 137 5.22 8.82 0.04
C PRO A 137 5.71 7.43 0.45
N PRO A 138 6.08 6.59 -0.53
CA PRO A 138 6.90 5.42 -0.26
C PRO A 138 8.28 5.84 0.24
N ARG A 139 8.86 4.99 1.07
CA ARG A 139 10.17 5.16 1.70
C ARG A 139 11.10 4.02 1.34
N ILE A 140 12.37 4.34 1.18
CA ILE A 140 13.43 3.35 1.05
C ILE A 140 14.03 3.10 2.44
N ALA A 141 13.99 1.85 2.91
CA ALA A 141 14.44 1.44 4.25
C ALA A 141 15.97 1.18 4.33
N GLY A 142 16.70 1.50 3.27
CA GLY A 142 18.15 1.39 3.17
C GLY A 142 18.57 0.99 1.76
N ILE A 143 19.86 1.14 1.44
CA ILE A 143 20.44 0.61 0.21
C ILE A 143 21.64 -0.26 0.58
N LYS A 144 21.64 -1.50 0.12
CA LYS A 144 22.80 -2.39 0.19
C LYS A 144 23.33 -2.61 -1.21
N LYS A 145 24.64 -2.44 -1.38
CA LYS A 145 25.36 -2.72 -2.62
C LYS A 145 26.14 -4.02 -2.49
N SER A 146 25.99 -4.89 -3.49
CA SER A 146 26.71 -6.15 -3.59
C SER A 146 27.42 -6.19 -4.94
N VAL A 147 28.75 -6.18 -4.91
CA VAL A 147 29.56 -6.31 -6.13
C VAL A 147 29.70 -7.78 -6.46
N THR A 148 29.46 -8.14 -7.72
CA THR A 148 29.54 -9.53 -8.19
C THR A 148 30.84 -9.79 -8.94
N SER A 149 31.14 -11.07 -9.19
CA SER A 149 32.29 -11.49 -10.00
C SER A 149 32.22 -11.02 -11.46
N ASP A 150 31.01 -10.71 -11.92
CA ASP A 150 30.72 -10.46 -13.34
C ASP A 150 30.78 -8.96 -13.67
N ASN A 151 31.41 -8.17 -12.81
CA ASN A 151 31.47 -6.70 -12.90
C ASN A 151 30.07 -6.04 -12.88
N GLU A 152 29.09 -6.70 -12.27
CA GLU A 152 27.76 -6.17 -12.03
C GLU A 152 27.61 -5.73 -10.57
N VAL A 153 26.78 -4.70 -10.34
CA VAL A 153 26.41 -4.23 -9.01
C VAL A 153 24.94 -4.56 -8.76
N ILE A 154 24.68 -5.38 -7.75
CA ILE A 154 23.34 -5.65 -7.26
C ILE A 154 23.02 -4.62 -6.17
N LEU A 155 21.91 -3.92 -6.33
CA LEU A 155 21.37 -3.01 -5.33
C LEU A 155 20.13 -3.63 -4.70
N GLU A 156 20.20 -3.87 -3.40
CA GLU A 156 19.04 -4.24 -2.60
C GLU A 156 18.44 -2.96 -2.02
N VAL A 157 17.22 -2.63 -2.43
CA VAL A 157 16.52 -1.40 -2.09
C VAL A 157 15.14 -1.75 -1.51
N PRO A 158 15.05 -2.05 -0.20
CA PRO A 158 13.78 -2.43 0.42
C PRO A 158 12.82 -1.24 0.42
N LEU A 159 11.71 -1.39 -0.30
CA LEU A 159 10.66 -0.38 -0.41
C LEU A 159 9.57 -0.66 0.63
N VAL A 160 9.23 0.38 1.40
CA VAL A 160 8.15 0.35 2.38
C VAL A 160 7.22 1.52 2.11
N TRP A 161 5.92 1.27 2.04
CA TRP A 161 4.92 2.29 1.80
C TRP A 161 3.73 2.11 2.73
N GLY A 162 3.51 3.17 3.50
CA GLY A 162 2.50 3.31 4.54
C GLY A 162 1.58 4.50 4.24
N SER A 163 0.42 4.34 3.58
CA SER A 163 -0.38 5.52 3.17
C SER A 163 -1.80 5.60 3.71
N ASN A 164 -2.22 6.84 3.98
CA ASN A 164 -3.61 7.22 4.20
C ASN A 164 -4.38 7.34 2.87
N CYS A 165 -4.17 6.38 1.96
CA CYS A 165 -4.86 6.39 0.69
C CYS A 165 -6.37 6.20 0.90
N LYS A 166 -7.16 6.82 0.03
CA LYS A 166 -8.61 6.63 0.00
C LYS A 166 -9.01 6.30 -1.44
N LEU A 167 -9.53 5.09 -1.62
CA LEU A 167 -9.93 4.57 -2.91
C LEU A 167 -11.42 4.20 -2.85
N ASP A 168 -12.26 5.13 -3.25
CA ASP A 168 -13.69 4.84 -3.41
C ASP A 168 -13.91 4.07 -4.73
N VAL A 169 -14.47 2.87 -4.64
CA VAL A 169 -14.78 2.02 -5.80
C VAL A 169 -16.26 1.69 -5.78
N ALA A 170 -16.98 1.96 -6.86
CA ALA A 170 -18.37 1.54 -6.97
C ALA A 170 -18.55 0.55 -8.12
N VAL A 171 -19.29 -0.53 -7.86
CA VAL A 171 -19.64 -1.52 -8.87
C VAL A 171 -21.15 -1.48 -9.10
N ILE A 172 -21.56 -1.36 -10.36
CA ILE A 172 -22.96 -1.40 -10.79
C ILE A 172 -23.20 -2.72 -11.51
N LEU A 173 -24.12 -3.52 -10.98
CA LEU A 173 -24.53 -4.79 -11.56
C LEU A 173 -25.91 -4.66 -12.20
N ARG A 174 -26.08 -5.18 -13.41
CA ARG A 174 -27.35 -5.26 -14.14
C ARG A 174 -27.86 -6.69 -14.12
N LEU A 175 -28.95 -6.90 -13.40
CA LEU A 175 -29.64 -8.19 -13.27
C LEU A 175 -31.05 -8.05 -13.87
N GLY A 176 -31.11 -7.96 -15.21
CA GLY A 176 -32.36 -7.71 -15.94
C GLY A 176 -32.88 -6.29 -15.71
N PRO A 177 -34.10 -6.09 -15.17
CA PRO A 177 -34.62 -4.76 -14.85
C PRO A 177 -34.03 -4.19 -13.54
N LEU A 178 -33.41 -5.04 -12.71
CA LEU A 178 -32.82 -4.62 -11.44
C LEU A 178 -31.38 -4.13 -11.68
N ARG A 179 -31.06 -2.96 -11.13
CA ARG A 179 -29.69 -2.47 -11.01
C ARG A 179 -29.28 -2.44 -9.55
N VAL A 180 -28.17 -3.07 -9.23
CA VAL A 180 -27.62 -3.13 -7.87
C VAL A 180 -26.35 -2.29 -7.82
N PHE A 181 -26.33 -1.33 -6.90
CA PHE A 181 -25.20 -0.44 -6.66
C PHE A 181 -24.44 -0.91 -5.41
N ILE A 182 -23.15 -1.20 -5.57
CA ILE A 182 -22.28 -1.71 -4.50
C ILE A 182 -21.14 -0.71 -4.28
N PRO A 183 -21.22 0.16 -3.25
CA PRO A 183 -20.16 1.08 -2.90
C PRO A 183 -19.13 0.42 -1.99
N LEU A 184 -17.90 0.34 -2.46
CA LEU A 184 -16.73 -0.16 -1.77
C LEU A 184 -15.79 1.00 -1.45
N GLU A 185 -15.17 0.96 -0.28
CA GLU A 185 -14.13 1.87 0.15
C GLU A 185 -12.91 1.05 0.53
N LEU A 186 -11.82 1.30 -0.20
CA LEU A 186 -10.50 0.76 0.08
C LEU A 186 -9.71 1.83 0.83
N SER A 187 -9.29 1.50 2.04
CA SER A 187 -8.50 2.38 2.91
C SER A 187 -7.23 1.70 3.37
N ASP A 188 -6.25 2.49 3.80
CA ASP A 188 -5.07 2.04 4.53
C ASP A 188 -4.26 0.96 3.76
N LEU A 189 -3.92 1.24 2.49
CA LEU A 189 -3.09 0.38 1.64
C LEU A 189 -1.63 0.47 2.06
N HIS A 190 -1.04 -0.69 2.31
CA HIS A 190 0.36 -0.84 2.72
C HIS A 190 1.11 -1.83 1.86
N VAL A 191 2.35 -1.47 1.55
CA VAL A 191 3.26 -2.29 0.75
C VAL A 191 4.59 -2.36 1.47
N LYS A 192 5.01 -3.55 1.86
CA LYS A 192 6.39 -3.84 2.29
C LYS A 192 6.89 -4.97 1.43
N ALA A 193 7.59 -4.65 0.34
CA ALA A 193 7.94 -5.63 -0.68
C ALA A 193 8.59 -6.89 -0.06
N PRO A 194 8.10 -8.11 -0.40
CA PRO A 194 7.11 -8.43 -1.43
C PRO A 194 5.63 -8.43 -0.99
N HIS A 195 5.33 -8.02 0.24
CA HIS A 195 4.00 -8.12 0.86
C HIS A 195 3.13 -6.87 0.66
N VAL A 196 1.83 -7.08 0.46
CA VAL A 196 0.81 -6.02 0.31
C VAL A 196 -0.34 -6.30 1.28
N ASP A 197 -0.70 -5.31 2.09
CA ASP A 197 -1.83 -5.34 3.03
C ASP A 197 -2.81 -4.20 2.71
N MET A 198 -4.10 -4.44 2.85
CA MET A 198 -5.14 -3.45 2.56
C MET A 198 -6.39 -3.70 3.42
N SER A 199 -7.14 -2.64 3.70
CA SER A 199 -8.45 -2.70 4.33
C SER A 199 -9.55 -2.44 3.28
N LEU A 200 -10.52 -3.35 3.19
CA LEU A 200 -11.66 -3.24 2.27
C LEU A 200 -12.96 -3.18 3.09
N LYS A 201 -13.67 -2.06 2.99
CA LYS A 201 -14.92 -1.80 3.71
C LYS A 201 -16.04 -1.50 2.70
N LEU A 202 -17.27 -1.85 3.04
CA LEU A 202 -18.44 -1.21 2.43
C LEU A 202 -18.51 0.23 2.97
N SER A 203 -19.02 1.18 2.18
CA SER A 203 -19.10 2.61 2.56
C SER A 203 -19.94 2.92 3.83
N HIS A 204 -20.49 1.89 4.48
CA HIS A 204 -21.25 1.96 5.75
C HIS A 204 -20.53 1.22 6.91
N GLY A 205 -19.23 0.94 6.76
CA GLY A 205 -18.35 0.45 7.85
C GLY A 205 -18.29 -1.06 8.03
N VAL A 206 -18.99 -1.85 7.21
CA VAL A 206 -18.85 -3.32 7.24
C VAL A 206 -17.53 -3.71 6.61
N ASP A 207 -16.61 -4.25 7.40
CA ASP A 207 -15.33 -4.78 6.94
C ASP A 207 -15.55 -6.07 6.14
N LEU A 208 -15.29 -6.01 4.83
CA LEU A 208 -15.42 -7.16 3.94
C LEU A 208 -14.22 -8.11 4.06
N MET A 209 -13.08 -7.67 4.56
CA MET A 209 -11.91 -8.52 4.80
C MET A 209 -12.12 -9.49 5.97
N ALA A 210 -13.15 -9.26 6.79
CA ALA A 210 -13.62 -10.19 7.80
C ALA A 210 -14.32 -11.43 7.19
N LEU A 211 -14.75 -11.36 5.93
CA LEU A 211 -15.37 -12.48 5.22
C LEU A 211 -14.28 -13.39 4.59
N PRO A 212 -14.22 -14.69 4.95
CA PRO A 212 -13.14 -15.58 4.49
C PRO A 212 -13.00 -15.65 2.97
N LEU A 213 -14.12 -15.72 2.25
CA LEU A 213 -14.16 -15.87 0.79
C LEU A 213 -13.65 -14.61 0.06
N VAL A 214 -13.92 -13.43 0.59
CA VAL A 214 -13.46 -12.16 -0.01
C VAL A 214 -11.95 -12.02 0.19
N LYS A 215 -11.46 -12.34 1.39
CA LYS A 215 -10.04 -12.31 1.71
C LYS A 215 -9.22 -13.27 0.85
N GLU A 216 -9.72 -14.48 0.62
CA GLU A 216 -9.06 -15.46 -0.26
C GLU A 216 -9.08 -15.02 -1.73
N GLY A 217 -10.20 -14.49 -2.22
CA GLY A 217 -10.31 -13.98 -3.58
C GLY A 217 -9.35 -12.82 -3.87
N VAL A 218 -9.23 -11.86 -2.93
CA VAL A 218 -8.30 -10.73 -3.05
C VAL A 218 -6.84 -11.22 -3.04
N ARG A 219 -6.50 -12.16 -2.14
CA ARG A 219 -5.14 -12.74 -2.10
C ARG A 219 -4.78 -13.45 -3.39
N TRP A 220 -5.72 -14.18 -4.01
CA TRP A 220 -5.48 -14.88 -5.26
C TRP A 220 -5.27 -13.92 -6.44
N GLY A 221 -5.95 -12.76 -6.44
CA GLY A 221 -5.77 -11.73 -7.46
C GLY A 221 -4.50 -10.89 -7.32
N LEU A 222 -3.79 -10.97 -6.19
CA LEU A 222 -2.53 -10.24 -5.93
C LEU A 222 -1.27 -11.09 -6.20
N GLN A 223 -1.43 -12.38 -6.54
CA GLN A 223 -0.35 -13.29 -6.96
C GLN A 223 -0.22 -13.32 -8.48
#